data_AF-A0A512AU73-F1
#
_entry.id   AF-A0A512AU73-F1
#
_cell.length_a   1.000
_cell.length_b   1.000
_cell.length_c   1.000
_cell.angle_alpha   90.00
_cell.angle_beta   90.00
_cell.angle_gamma   90.00
#
_symmetry.space_group_name_H-M   'P 1'
#
loop_
_entity.id
_entity.type
_entity.pdbx_description
1 polymer ?
#
loop_
_entity_poly.entity_id
_entity_poly.type
_entity_poly.pdbx_seq_one_letter_code
_entity_poly.pdbx_strand_id
1 'polypeptide(L)' 'MHDKALADITEVVFLPEQCLLLGLGFKGYQPQAAQTLLPIKQPPPCELSEVDKCYNRLLASVRVKMEQVIRRTCKV' A
#
# COMPACT_ATOMS: atom_id res chain seq x y z
N MET A 1 -4.89 -2.94 -18.96
CA MET A 1 -3.68 -3.22 -18.16
C MET A 1 -3.91 -2.61 -16.78
N HIS A 2 -3.67 -3.34 -15.69
CA HIS A 2 -3.82 -2.82 -14.32
C HIS A 2 -2.47 -2.41 -13.74
N ASP A 3 -2.46 -1.44 -12.83
CA ASP A 3 -1.23 -0.91 -12.23
C ASP A 3 -0.35 -1.99 -11.59
N LYS A 4 -0.95 -3.03 -10.99
CA LYS A 4 -0.20 -4.18 -10.46
C LYS A 4 0.56 -4.91 -11.56
N ALA A 5 -0.10 -5.22 -12.68
CA ALA A 5 0.55 -5.91 -13.78
C ALA A 5 1.70 -5.08 -14.36
N LEU A 6 1.56 -3.75 -14.36
CA LEU A 6 2.66 -2.85 -14.71
C LEU A 6 3.80 -2.94 -13.67
N ALA A 7 3.50 -2.88 -12.38
CA ALA A 7 4.51 -3.00 -11.33
C ALA A 7 5.26 -4.34 -11.34
N ASP A 8 4.58 -5.44 -11.65
CA ASP A 8 5.16 -6.77 -11.79
C ASP A 8 6.20 -6.83 -12.94
N ILE A 9 5.95 -6.13 -14.06
CA ILE A 9 6.86 -6.13 -15.23
C ILE A 9 7.95 -5.04 -15.18
N THR A 10 7.74 -3.98 -14.39
CA THR A 10 8.66 -2.81 -14.40
C THR A 10 9.94 -3.09 -13.61
N GLU A 11 10.04 -4.22 -12.91
CA GLU A 11 11.21 -4.66 -12.13
C GLU A 11 11.83 -3.52 -11.30
N VAL A 12 10.98 -2.75 -10.61
CA VAL A 12 11.43 -1.61 -9.81
C VAL A 12 12.35 -2.11 -8.69
N VAL A 13 13.55 -1.55 -8.63
CA VAL A 13 14.52 -1.83 -7.57
C VAL A 13 14.22 -0.93 -6.36
N PHE A 14 13.91 -1.54 -5.23
CA PHE A 14 13.71 -0.86 -3.96
C PHE A 14 14.97 -0.93 -3.11
N LEU A 15 15.20 0.06 -2.25
CA LEU A 15 16.28 -0.01 -1.28
C LEU A 15 15.89 -0.96 -0.14
N PRO A 16 16.88 -1.64 0.48
CA PRO A 16 16.63 -2.48 1.64
C PRO A 16 15.98 -1.66 2.78
N GLU A 17 15.18 -2.35 3.60
CA GLU A 17 14.50 -1.79 4.79
C GLU A 17 13.41 -0.76 4.49
N GLN A 18 13.09 -0.51 3.21
CA GLN A 18 11.96 0.33 2.86
C GLN A 18 10.63 -0.40 3.10
N CYS A 19 9.65 0.37 3.56
CA CYS A 19 8.27 -0.06 3.67
C CYS A 19 7.46 0.52 2.51
N LEU A 20 6.76 -0.36 1.78
CA LEU A 20 5.86 -0.01 0.69
C LEU A 20 4.42 -0.11 1.18
N LEU A 21 3.76 1.04 1.29
CA LEU A 21 2.33 1.10 1.57
C LEU A 21 1.56 0.86 0.27
N LEU A 22 0.84 -0.25 0.22
CA LEU A 22 0.14 -0.72 -0.98
C LEU A 22 -1.37 -0.76 -0.76
N GLY A 23 -2.12 -0.58 -1.85
CA GLY A 23 -3.57 -0.84 -1.87
C GLY A 23 -3.86 -2.33 -2.10
N LEU A 24 -5.09 -2.76 -1.81
CA LEU A 24 -5.52 -4.15 -2.03
C LEU A 24 -5.41 -4.62 -3.50
N GLY A 25 -5.42 -3.68 -4.46
CA GLY A 25 -5.18 -3.99 -5.88
C GLY A 25 -3.79 -4.56 -6.18
N PHE A 26 -2.83 -4.37 -5.26
CA PHE A 26 -1.47 -4.92 -5.34
C PHE A 26 -1.28 -6.19 -4.49
N LYS A 27 -2.36 -6.82 -4.02
CA LYS A 27 -2.26 -8.06 -3.24
C LYS A 27 -1.45 -9.11 -4.02
N GLY A 28 -0.43 -9.66 -3.37
CA GLY A 28 0.51 -10.63 -3.96
C GLY A 28 1.72 -10.01 -4.67
N TYR A 29 1.84 -8.67 -4.73
CA TYR A 29 3.08 -8.01 -5.14
C TYR A 29 4.11 -8.13 -4.00
N GLN A 30 5.27 -8.71 -4.29
CA GLN A 30 6.32 -8.99 -3.30
C GLN A 30 7.71 -8.64 -3.87
N PRO A 31 8.15 -7.38 -3.73
CA PRO A 31 9.50 -7.00 -4.11
C PRO A 31 10.55 -7.58 -3.14
N GLN A 32 11.71 -7.99 -3.66
CA GLN A 32 12.74 -8.68 -2.88
C GLN A 32 13.32 -7.85 -1.71
N ALA A 33 13.47 -6.54 -1.90
CA ALA A 33 14.21 -5.68 -0.97
C ALA A 33 13.32 -4.85 -0.03
N ALA A 34 12.00 -4.95 -0.12
CA ALA A 34 11.09 -4.07 0.62
C ALA A 34 9.97 -4.82 1.33
N GLN A 35 9.59 -4.33 2.50
CA GLN A 35 8.44 -4.84 3.24
C GLN A 35 7.16 -4.20 2.72
N THR A 36 6.10 -4.98 2.58
CA THR A 36 4.80 -4.44 2.12
C THR A 36 3.83 -4.29 3.27
N LEU A 37 3.15 -3.14 3.31
CA LEU A 37 2.08 -2.82 4.25
C LEU A 37 0.78 -2.73 3.45
N LEU A 38 -0.12 -3.68 3.68
CA LEU A 38 -1.42 -3.78 3.01
C LEU A 38 -2.53 -3.61 4.03
N PRO A 39 -3.60 -2.86 3.73
CA PRO A 39 -4.76 -2.80 4.61
C PRO A 39 -5.40 -4.19 4.72
N ILE A 40 -5.98 -4.45 5.88
CA ILE A 40 -6.64 -5.72 6.19
C ILE A 40 -8.07 -5.66 5.67
N LYS A 41 -8.38 -6.53 4.71
CA LYS A 41 -9.75 -6.68 4.19
C LYS A 41 -10.59 -7.40 5.25
N GLN A 42 -11.79 -6.87 5.52
CA GLN A 42 -12.76 -7.56 6.37
C GLN A 42 -13.12 -8.94 5.79
N PRO A 43 -12.91 -10.04 6.54
CA PRO A 43 -13.31 -11.36 6.09
C PRO A 43 -14.80 -11.60 6.36
N PRO A 44 -15.63 -12.02 5.38
CA PRO A 44 -17.01 -12.44 5.65
C PRO A 44 -17.02 -13.76 6.44
N PRO A 45 -17.94 -13.98 7.42
CA PRO A 45 -19.01 -13.10 7.93
C PRO A 45 -18.59 -12.22 9.12
N CYS A 46 -17.29 -12.10 9.38
CA CYS A 46 -16.76 -11.48 10.60
C CYS A 46 -16.55 -9.97 10.45
N GLU A 47 -16.45 -9.29 11.59
CA GLU A 47 -15.96 -7.93 11.64
C GLU A 47 -14.44 -7.88 11.75
N LEU A 48 -13.84 -6.77 11.31
CA LEU A 48 -12.44 -6.47 11.64
C LEU A 48 -12.31 -6.28 13.15
N SER A 49 -11.21 -6.79 13.72
CA SER A 49 -10.88 -6.47 15.10
C SER A 49 -10.63 -4.97 15.26
N GLU A 50 -10.76 -4.43 16.48
CA GLU A 50 -10.42 -3.02 16.73
C GLU A 50 -8.94 -2.71 16.43
N VAL A 51 -8.06 -3.71 16.56
CA VAL A 51 -6.64 -3.60 16.18
C VAL A 51 -6.52 -3.44 14.67
N ASP A 52 -7.21 -4.26 13.87
CA ASP A 52 -7.17 -4.17 12.41
C ASP A 52 -7.80 -2.86 11.91
N LYS A 53 -8.89 -2.41 12.55
CA LYS A 53 -9.49 -1.10 12.27
C LYS A 53 -8.49 0.02 12.56
N CYS A 54 -7.77 -0.05 13.69
CA CYS A 54 -6.73 0.91 14.04
C CYS A 54 -5.58 0.92 13.02
N TYR A 55 -5.12 -0.26 12.63
CA TYR A 55 -4.08 -0.43 11.62
C TYR A 55 -4.52 0.15 10.26
N ASN A 56 -5.72 -0.16 9.79
CA ASN A 56 -6.26 0.40 8.55
C ASN A 56 -6.39 1.93 8.61
N ARG A 57 -6.82 2.50 9.75
CA ARG A 57 -6.86 3.96 9.96
C ARG A 57 -5.46 4.59 9.90
N LEU A 58 -4.46 3.95 10.49
CA LEU A 58 -3.07 4.40 10.42
C LEU A 58 -2.58 4.45 8.97
N LEU A 59 -2.73 3.35 8.21
CA LEU A 59 -2.33 3.31 6.80
C LEU A 59 -3.06 4.35 5.95
N ALA A 60 -4.37 4.54 6.16
CA ALA A 60 -5.15 5.56 5.47
C ALA A 60 -4.62 6.98 5.74
N SER A 61 -4.25 7.28 7.00
CA SER A 61 -3.72 8.59 7.37
C SER A 61 -2.38 8.90 6.67
N VAL A 62 -1.50 7.89 6.52
CA VAL A 62 -0.23 8.03 5.81
C VAL A 62 -0.48 8.25 4.32
N ARG A 63 -1.40 7.48 3.71
CA ARG A 63 -1.77 7.62 2.30
C ARG A 63 -2.27 9.02 1.97
N VAL A 64 -3.18 9.58 2.77
CA VAL A 64 -3.70 10.94 2.57
C VAL A 64 -2.58 11.98 2.61
N LYS A 65 -1.64 11.85 3.55
CA LYS A 65 -0.47 12.75 3.62
C LYS A 65 0.41 12.63 2.39
N MET A 66 0.69 11.41 1.92
CA MET A 66 1.48 11.18 0.70
C MET A 66 0.79 11.78 -0.53
N GLU A 67 -0.51 11.56 -0.69
CA GLU A 67 -1.30 12.15 -1.79
C GLU A 67 -1.28 13.68 -1.75
N GLN A 68 -1.37 14.28 -0.55
CA GLN A 68 -1.25 15.73 -0.39
C GLN A 68 0.14 16.24 -0.77
N VAL A 69 1.21 15.54 -0.40
CA VAL A 69 2.59 15.91 -0.79
C VAL A 69 2.74 15.82 -2.30
N ILE A 70 2.37 14.68 -2.90
CA ILE A 70 2.42 14.47 -4.35
C ILE A 70 1.66 15.57 -5.09
N ARG A 71 0.43 15.89 -4.66
CA ARG A 71 -0.36 16.97 -5.25
C ARG A 71 0.32 18.34 -5.16
N ARG A 72 1.07 18.61 -4.09
CA ARG A 72 1.76 19.89 -3.89
C ARG A 72 3.08 19.96 -4.67
N THR A 73 3.81 18.87 -4.78
CA THR A 73 5.16 18.84 -5.37
C THR A 73 5.15 18.50 -6.86
N CYS A 74 4.24 17.63 -7.29
CA CYS A 74 4.06 17.28 -8.69
C CYS A 74 2.98 18.21 -9.25
N LYS A 75 3.40 19.28 -9.93
CA LYS A 75 2.51 20.01 -10.84
C LYS A 75 2.25 19.08 -12.03
N VAL A 76 1.16 18.32 -11.96
CA VAL A 76 0.62 17.57 -13.09
C VAL A 76 -0.18 18.53 -13.96
#